data_AF-A0A954B822-F1
#
_entry.id   AF-A0A954B822-F1
#
_cell.length_a   1.000
_cell.length_b   1.000
_cell.length_c   1.000
_cell.angle_alpha   90.00
_cell.angle_beta   90.00
_cell.angle_gamma   90.00
#
_symmetry.space_group_name_H-M   'P 1'
#
loop_
_entity.id
_entity.type
_entity.pdbx_description
1 polymer ?
#
loop_
_entity_poly.entity_id
_entity_poly.type
_entity_poly.pdbx_seq_one_letter_code
_entity_poly.pdbx_strand_id
1 'polypeptide(L)'
;KVSWVDLIATDTGYAPAEAADRSRLSAAPWLVVEPAFFRLEPGGRAEIKVRLKTGDAPPPGERRSHLLIETDAARTPIRKAGGGLEVDVGLGLSTPVLLRGAGGPPLVSFGQTRLLRDKNGLLELETELLRTGAFSSFGGLVAEMKSGRKTTIVARLDNLAIHADASRRKISLPLKTELLPAGLLTIRYEGGAEYEGEIFAAKTFEIAEPK
;
A
#
# COMPACT_ATOMS: atom_id res chain seq x y z
N LYS A 1 18.41 -8.15 11.63
CA LYS A 1 18.18 -9.38 10.82
C LYS A 1 17.31 -9.04 9.62
N VAL A 2 17.53 -9.70 8.50
CA VAL A 2 16.70 -9.60 7.29
C VAL A 2 16.12 -10.97 6.96
N SER A 3 14.84 -11.03 6.69
CA SER A 3 14.13 -12.27 6.35
C SER A 3 12.96 -11.99 5.41
N TRP A 4 12.34 -13.06 4.90
CA TRP A 4 11.12 -12.97 4.09
C TRP A 4 9.91 -13.30 4.95
N VAL A 5 8.85 -12.50 4.81
CA VAL A 5 7.52 -12.82 5.32
C VAL A 5 6.50 -12.70 4.18
N ASP A 6 5.56 -13.64 4.15
CA ASP A 6 4.49 -13.64 3.15
C ASP A 6 3.21 -13.13 3.80
N LEU A 7 2.66 -12.07 3.22
CA LEU A 7 1.40 -11.46 3.64
C LEU A 7 0.44 -11.48 2.46
N ILE A 8 -0.83 -11.75 2.73
CA ILE A 8 -1.93 -11.64 1.78
C ILE A 8 -2.63 -10.29 1.95
N ALA A 9 -2.91 -9.62 0.84
CA ALA A 9 -3.66 -8.37 0.85
C ALA A 9 -5.13 -8.65 1.17
N THR A 10 -5.69 -7.87 2.10
CA THR A 10 -7.12 -7.86 2.39
C THR A 10 -7.76 -6.59 1.81
N ASP A 11 -9.08 -6.50 1.87
CA ASP A 11 -9.82 -5.32 1.42
C ASP A 11 -9.28 -4.01 2.05
N THR A 12 -8.73 -4.06 3.28
CA THR A 12 -8.32 -2.87 4.04
C THR A 12 -6.88 -2.92 4.58
N GLY A 13 -6.19 -4.06 4.52
CA GLY A 13 -4.82 -4.18 5.02
C GLY A 13 -4.12 -5.43 4.51
N TYR A 14 -3.47 -6.13 5.43
CA TYR A 14 -2.74 -7.36 5.17
C TYR A 14 -2.99 -8.36 6.30
N ALA A 15 -2.87 -9.64 5.98
CA ALA A 15 -2.85 -10.73 6.95
C ALA A 15 -1.66 -11.67 6.65
N PRO A 16 -1.16 -12.44 7.62
CA PRO A 16 -0.20 -13.50 7.34
C PRO A 16 -0.73 -14.47 6.28
N ALA A 17 0.11 -14.87 5.33
CA ALA A 17 -0.26 -15.86 4.32
C ALA A 17 -0.19 -17.28 4.90
N GLU A 18 -1.23 -18.07 4.62
CA GLU A 18 -1.27 -19.50 4.95
C GLU A 18 -0.42 -20.33 3.96
N ALA A 19 -0.17 -21.60 4.29
CA ALA A 19 0.67 -22.47 3.46
C ALA A 19 0.18 -22.59 2.00
N ALA A 20 -1.15 -22.69 1.81
CA ALA A 20 -1.76 -22.75 0.49
C ALA A 20 -1.51 -21.46 -0.31
N ASP A 21 -1.64 -20.31 0.32
CA ASP A 21 -1.43 -19.00 -0.28
C ASP A 21 0.03 -18.79 -0.70
N ARG A 22 0.98 -19.17 0.17
CA ARG A 22 2.43 -19.01 -0.07
C ARG A 22 2.89 -19.67 -1.36
N SER A 23 2.38 -20.86 -1.67
CA SER A 23 2.73 -21.59 -2.90
C SER A 23 2.44 -20.78 -4.18
N ARG A 24 1.35 -19.99 -4.15
CA ARG A 24 0.90 -19.17 -5.27
C ARG A 24 1.50 -17.77 -5.27
N LEU A 25 1.63 -17.13 -4.11
CA LEU A 25 1.98 -15.71 -4.01
C LEU A 25 3.44 -15.42 -3.73
N SER A 26 4.14 -16.28 -2.98
CA SER A 26 5.46 -15.94 -2.43
C SER A 26 6.44 -15.63 -3.56
N ALA A 27 7.28 -14.61 -3.42
CA ALA A 27 8.43 -14.35 -4.28
C ALA A 27 9.73 -14.87 -3.67
N ALA A 28 9.76 -15.12 -2.35
CA ALA A 28 10.95 -15.53 -1.60
C ALA A 28 11.66 -16.78 -2.18
N PRO A 29 10.97 -17.82 -2.70
CA PRO A 29 11.62 -18.97 -3.31
C PRO A 29 12.51 -18.64 -4.50
N TRP A 30 12.29 -17.51 -5.19
CA TRP A 30 13.05 -17.07 -6.36
C TRP A 30 14.11 -16.04 -6.03
N LEU A 31 14.11 -15.50 -4.80
CA LEU A 31 14.93 -14.35 -4.42
C LEU A 31 16.02 -14.74 -3.43
N VAL A 32 17.15 -14.05 -3.53
CA VAL A 32 18.26 -14.08 -2.58
C VAL A 32 18.40 -12.69 -1.98
N VAL A 33 18.59 -12.63 -0.66
CA VAL A 33 18.86 -11.38 0.06
C VAL A 33 20.25 -11.43 0.68
N GLU A 34 20.99 -10.31 0.58
CA GLU A 34 22.32 -10.17 1.14
C GLU A 34 22.59 -8.73 1.59
N PRO A 35 23.07 -8.49 2.83
CA PRO A 35 23.31 -9.47 3.89
C PRO A 35 22.01 -9.83 4.65
N ALA A 36 21.94 -11.06 5.17
CA ALA A 36 20.84 -11.48 6.05
C ALA A 36 20.98 -10.95 7.48
N PHE A 37 22.20 -10.59 7.89
CA PHE A 37 22.53 -10.06 9.21
C PHE A 37 23.56 -8.95 9.08
N PHE A 38 23.35 -7.86 9.81
CA PHE A 38 24.27 -6.73 9.84
C PHE A 38 24.07 -5.98 11.16
N ARG A 39 25.05 -5.15 11.50
CA ARG A 39 25.01 -4.21 12.62
C ARG A 39 25.21 -2.80 12.08
N LEU A 40 24.44 -1.85 12.59
CA LEU A 40 24.59 -0.44 12.28
C LEU A 40 25.06 0.29 13.53
N GLU A 41 26.09 1.11 13.36
CA GLU A 41 26.42 2.14 14.34
C GLU A 41 25.45 3.33 14.20
N PRO A 42 25.33 4.21 15.21
CA PRO A 42 24.49 5.41 15.12
C PRO A 42 24.80 6.24 13.87
N GLY A 43 23.78 6.55 13.08
CA GLY A 43 23.93 7.25 11.79
C GLY A 43 24.50 6.40 10.64
N GLY A 44 24.82 5.13 10.91
CA GLY A 44 25.30 4.18 9.91
C GLY A 44 24.24 3.78 8.90
N ARG A 45 24.71 3.28 7.75
CA ARG A 45 23.87 2.78 6.65
C ARG A 45 24.33 1.39 6.23
N ALA A 46 23.38 0.52 5.91
CA ALA A 46 23.63 -0.75 5.23
C ALA A 46 22.89 -0.76 3.89
N GLU A 47 23.47 -1.42 2.89
CA GLU A 47 22.83 -1.72 1.62
C GLU A 47 22.39 -3.19 1.65
N ILE A 48 21.11 -3.45 1.38
CA ILE A 48 20.55 -4.80 1.28
C ILE A 48 20.26 -5.06 -0.19
N LYS A 49 20.95 -6.05 -0.76
CA LYS A 49 20.77 -6.47 -2.15
C LYS A 49 19.76 -7.59 -2.21
N VAL A 50 18.74 -7.41 -3.04
CA VAL A 50 17.78 -8.45 -3.41
C VAL A 50 18.04 -8.83 -4.86
N ARG A 51 18.27 -10.12 -5.13
CA ARG A 51 18.62 -10.64 -6.45
C ARG A 51 17.75 -11.84 -6.78
N LEU A 52 17.48 -12.05 -8.07
CA LEU A 52 16.95 -13.31 -8.55
C LEU A 52 17.99 -14.41 -8.35
N LYS A 53 17.56 -15.61 -7.95
CA LYS A 53 18.42 -16.79 -7.87
C LYS A 53 19.02 -17.10 -9.25
N THR A 54 20.31 -17.39 -9.28
CA THR A 54 21.03 -17.72 -10.51
C THR A 54 20.42 -18.95 -11.17
N GLY A 55 20.09 -18.84 -12.46
CA GLY A 55 19.50 -19.93 -13.25
C GLY A 55 17.98 -19.96 -13.26
N ASP A 56 17.31 -19.18 -12.40
CA ASP A 56 15.85 -19.06 -12.41
C ASP A 56 15.40 -17.96 -13.37
N ALA A 57 14.27 -18.17 -14.03
CA ALA A 57 13.48 -17.11 -14.64
C ALA A 57 12.30 -16.77 -13.72
N PRO A 58 11.87 -15.50 -13.64
CA PRO A 58 10.65 -15.17 -12.92
C PRO A 58 9.48 -15.95 -13.54
N PRO A 59 8.65 -16.60 -12.71
CA PRO A 59 7.48 -17.31 -13.21
C PRO A 59 6.50 -16.32 -13.87
N PRO A 60 5.65 -16.77 -14.81
CA PRO A 60 4.63 -15.93 -15.40
C PRO A 60 3.74 -15.26 -14.35
N GLY A 61 3.33 -14.03 -14.63
CA GLY A 61 2.52 -13.22 -13.72
C GLY A 61 3.34 -12.51 -12.65
N GLU A 62 2.70 -12.25 -11.51
CA GLU A 62 3.31 -11.52 -10.41
C GLU A 62 3.30 -12.33 -9.12
N ARG A 63 4.44 -12.30 -8.42
CA ARG A 63 4.61 -12.84 -7.08
C ARG A 63 5.08 -11.76 -6.14
N ARG A 64 4.73 -11.87 -4.86
CA ARG A 64 5.09 -10.91 -3.83
C ARG A 64 5.48 -11.62 -2.54
N SER A 65 6.61 -11.20 -1.99
CA SER A 65 6.95 -11.42 -0.58
C SER A 65 7.27 -10.07 0.05
N HIS A 66 7.40 -10.02 1.36
CA HIS A 66 7.85 -8.83 2.06
C HIS A 66 9.23 -9.07 2.66
N LEU A 67 10.13 -8.12 2.40
CA LEU A 67 11.42 -8.06 3.04
C LEU A 67 11.23 -7.49 4.45
N LEU A 68 11.41 -8.34 5.45
CA LEU A 68 11.30 -8.00 6.86
C LEU A 68 12.69 -7.73 7.44
N ILE A 69 12.91 -6.50 7.88
CA ILE A 69 14.12 -6.04 8.56
C ILE A 69 13.76 -5.80 10.02
N GLU A 70 14.38 -6.56 10.92
CA GLU A 70 14.10 -6.49 12.36
C GLU A 70 15.37 -6.19 13.15
N THR A 71 15.24 -5.38 14.19
CA THR A 71 16.28 -5.16 15.19
C THR A 71 16.08 -6.11 16.36
N ASP A 72 17.18 -6.49 17.00
CA ASP A 72 17.09 -7.06 18.34
C ASP A 72 16.53 -6.00 19.31
N ALA A 73 15.92 -6.46 20.41
CA ALA A 73 15.38 -5.54 21.39
C ALA A 73 16.50 -4.75 22.07
N ALA A 74 16.36 -3.42 22.12
CA ALA A 74 17.30 -2.56 22.81
C ALA A 74 17.08 -2.69 24.32
N ARG A 75 18.00 -3.38 25.00
CA ARG A 75 18.00 -3.46 26.46
C ARG A 75 18.56 -2.17 27.03
N THR A 76 17.75 -1.45 27.81
CA THR A 76 18.23 -0.26 28.53
C THR A 76 18.70 -0.68 29.92
N PRO A 77 20.02 -0.65 30.23
CA PRO A 77 20.48 -1.01 31.56
C PRO A 77 20.10 0.09 32.57
N ILE A 78 19.02 -0.12 33.32
CA ILE A 78 18.69 0.73 34.48
C ILE A 78 19.47 0.21 35.69
N ARG A 79 20.25 1.09 36.35
CA ARG A 79 20.80 0.79 37.68
C ARG A 79 19.64 0.64 38.65
N LYS A 80 19.42 -0.58 39.15
CA LYS A 80 18.35 -0.96 40.09
C LYS A 80 18.18 0.07 41.21
N ALA A 81 17.10 0.85 41.15
CA ALA A 81 16.57 1.62 42.26
C ALA A 81 15.06 1.73 42.10
N GLY A 82 14.31 0.76 42.63
CA GLY A 82 12.84 0.80 42.75
C GLY A 82 12.04 -0.01 41.72
N GLY A 83 10.77 -0.29 42.05
CA GLY A 83 9.82 -1.13 41.29
C GLY A 83 9.31 -0.49 40.00
N GLY A 84 10.21 -0.30 39.03
CA GLY A 84 9.89 0.15 37.67
C GLY A 84 9.57 -1.01 36.72
N LEU A 85 8.81 -0.72 35.67
CA LEU A 85 8.55 -1.62 34.54
C LEU A 85 9.73 -1.53 33.55
N GLU A 86 10.32 -2.68 33.23
CA GLU A 86 11.32 -2.83 32.16
C GLU A 86 10.61 -3.21 30.86
N VAL A 87 10.87 -2.47 29.79
CA VAL A 87 10.32 -2.74 28.45
C VAL A 87 11.47 -2.84 27.45
N ASP A 88 11.62 -4.04 26.89
CA ASP A 88 12.51 -4.33 25.77
C ASP A 88 11.78 -4.04 24.47
N VAL A 89 12.27 -3.07 23.69
CA VAL A 89 11.65 -2.65 22.42
C VAL A 89 12.51 -3.06 21.24
N GLY A 90 11.93 -3.82 20.31
CA GLY A 90 12.48 -4.10 18.99
C GLY A 90 11.67 -3.40 17.90
N LEU A 91 12.31 -3.08 16.77
CA LEU A 91 11.67 -2.49 15.60
C LEU A 91 11.67 -3.49 14.44
N GLY A 92 10.54 -3.58 13.74
CA GLY A 92 10.42 -4.31 12.47
C GLY A 92 9.92 -3.40 11.36
N LEU A 93 10.60 -3.40 10.21
CA LEU A 93 10.16 -2.78 8.97
C LEU A 93 9.91 -3.86 7.92
N SER A 94 8.78 -3.76 7.23
CA SER A 94 8.40 -4.68 6.15
C SER A 94 8.23 -3.89 4.85
N THR A 95 8.88 -4.32 3.78
CA THR A 95 8.76 -3.71 2.44
C THR A 95 8.34 -4.74 1.41
N PRO A 96 7.26 -4.53 0.64
CA PRO A 96 6.86 -5.47 -0.40
C PRO A 96 7.91 -5.53 -1.51
N VAL A 97 8.24 -6.74 -1.94
CA VAL A 97 9.10 -7.03 -3.09
C VAL A 97 8.28 -7.80 -4.11
N LEU A 98 8.15 -7.23 -5.31
CA LEU A 98 7.37 -7.79 -6.41
C LEU A 98 8.32 -8.44 -7.41
N LEU A 99 8.04 -9.69 -7.73
CA LEU A 99 8.68 -10.42 -8.82
C LEU A 99 7.70 -10.52 -9.97
N ARG A 100 7.98 -9.81 -11.06
CA ARG A 100 7.14 -9.79 -12.27
C ARG A 100 7.82 -10.56 -13.39
N GLY A 101 7.15 -11.58 -13.89
CA GLY A 101 7.47 -12.24 -15.16
C GLY A 101 6.78 -11.55 -16.34
N ALA A 102 6.75 -12.23 -17.48
CA ALA A 102 6.06 -11.74 -18.67
C ALA A 102 4.56 -11.51 -18.42
N GLY A 103 4.04 -10.40 -18.94
CA GLY A 103 2.60 -10.08 -18.93
C GLY A 103 2.29 -8.63 -19.31
N GLY A 104 1.03 -8.23 -19.12
CA GLY A 104 0.50 -6.91 -19.51
C GLY A 104 0.49 -5.88 -18.37
N PRO A 105 0.02 -4.64 -18.63
CA PRO A 105 -0.06 -3.60 -17.62
C PRO A 105 -1.09 -3.95 -16.53
N PRO A 106 -1.03 -3.29 -15.36
CA PRO A 106 -2.09 -3.38 -14.36
C PRO A 106 -3.41 -2.86 -14.95
N LEU A 107 -4.51 -3.54 -14.65
CA LEU A 107 -5.85 -3.10 -15.05
C LEU A 107 -6.71 -2.95 -13.79
N VAL A 108 -7.24 -1.75 -13.61
CA VAL A 108 -8.00 -1.37 -12.42
C VAL A 108 -9.24 -0.56 -12.83
N SER A 109 -10.34 -0.75 -12.13
CA SER A 109 -11.55 0.06 -12.27
C SER A 109 -12.09 0.47 -10.91
N PHE A 110 -12.95 1.49 -10.89
CA PHE A 110 -13.71 1.84 -9.69
C PHE A 110 -14.94 0.92 -9.55
N GLY A 111 -15.09 0.33 -8.37
CA GLY A 111 -16.30 -0.38 -7.96
C GLY A 111 -17.35 0.58 -7.39
N GLN A 112 -17.94 0.17 -6.28
CA GLN A 112 -18.93 1.00 -5.60
C GLN A 112 -18.26 2.24 -5.00
N THR A 113 -18.92 3.40 -5.13
CA THR A 113 -18.48 4.67 -4.57
C THR A 113 -19.65 5.33 -3.87
N ARG A 114 -19.44 5.85 -2.66
CA ARG A 114 -20.46 6.51 -1.84
C ARG A 114 -19.84 7.70 -1.13
N LEU A 115 -20.63 8.77 -0.97
CA LEU A 115 -20.29 9.90 -0.13
C LEU A 115 -21.04 9.75 1.20
N LEU A 116 -20.30 9.69 2.30
CA LEU A 116 -20.80 9.49 3.65
C LEU A 116 -20.45 10.69 4.54
N ARG A 117 -21.00 10.70 5.75
CA ARG A 117 -20.58 11.58 6.84
C ARG A 117 -19.92 10.74 7.93
N ASP A 118 -18.80 11.22 8.45
CA ASP A 118 -18.16 10.65 9.62
C ASP A 118 -18.92 11.02 10.90
N LYS A 119 -18.43 10.52 12.04
CA LYS A 119 -19.00 10.80 13.37
C LYS A 119 -19.00 12.29 13.77
N ASN A 120 -18.19 13.11 13.10
CA ASN A 120 -18.09 14.55 13.33
C ASN A 120 -18.92 15.35 12.32
N GLY A 121 -19.65 14.69 11.42
CA GLY A 121 -20.43 15.32 10.35
C GLY A 121 -19.62 15.69 9.10
N LEU A 122 -18.31 15.40 9.07
CA LEU A 122 -17.44 15.68 7.92
C LEU A 122 -17.66 14.66 6.82
N LEU A 123 -17.55 15.10 5.56
CA LEU A 123 -17.71 14.24 4.40
C LEU A 123 -16.52 13.30 4.23
N GLU A 124 -16.85 12.05 3.90
CA GLU A 124 -15.91 10.97 3.60
C GLU A 124 -16.34 10.29 2.31
N LEU A 125 -15.41 10.11 1.39
CA LEU A 125 -15.65 9.35 0.18
C LEU A 125 -15.17 7.91 0.37
N GLU A 126 -16.12 6.97 0.41
CA GLU A 126 -15.81 5.55 0.34
C GLU A 126 -15.81 5.10 -1.11
N THR A 127 -14.76 4.40 -1.55
CA THR A 127 -14.70 3.82 -2.88
C THR A 127 -13.98 2.47 -2.88
N GLU A 128 -14.24 1.68 -3.91
CA GLU A 128 -13.55 0.43 -4.15
C GLU A 128 -12.69 0.54 -5.41
N LEU A 129 -11.44 0.08 -5.35
CA LEU A 129 -10.68 -0.29 -6.54
C LEU A 129 -10.89 -1.77 -6.79
N LEU A 130 -11.15 -2.13 -8.05
CA LEU A 130 -11.29 -3.50 -8.51
C LEU A 130 -10.15 -3.82 -9.46
N ARG A 131 -9.39 -4.87 -9.18
CA ARG A 131 -8.33 -5.34 -10.07
C ARG A 131 -8.92 -6.36 -11.04
N THR A 132 -8.82 -6.07 -12.33
CA THR A 132 -9.27 -6.96 -13.42
C THR A 132 -8.09 -7.58 -14.17
N GLY A 133 -6.88 -7.02 -14.04
CA GLY A 133 -5.65 -7.51 -14.66
C GLY A 133 -4.81 -8.40 -13.74
N ALA A 134 -3.73 -8.98 -14.27
CA ALA A 134 -2.89 -9.94 -13.55
C ALA A 134 -1.84 -9.32 -12.59
N PHE A 135 -1.59 -8.01 -12.70
CA PHE A 135 -0.50 -7.33 -12.01
C PHE A 135 -1.00 -6.33 -10.97
N SER A 136 -0.18 -6.08 -9.95
CA SER A 136 -0.42 -5.01 -8.97
C SER A 136 -0.30 -3.64 -9.61
N SER A 137 -1.02 -2.66 -9.07
CA SER A 137 -0.86 -1.24 -9.39
C SER A 137 -0.48 -0.45 -8.15
N PHE A 138 0.25 0.65 -8.35
CA PHE A 138 0.73 1.54 -7.28
C PHE A 138 0.53 2.99 -7.69
N GLY A 139 0.12 3.83 -6.73
CA GLY A 139 0.01 5.26 -6.97
C GLY A 139 -0.79 5.98 -5.90
N GLY A 140 -1.74 6.82 -6.33
CA GLY A 140 -2.54 7.65 -5.43
C GLY A 140 -3.96 7.89 -5.92
N LEU A 141 -4.88 8.08 -4.97
CA LEU A 141 -6.25 8.48 -5.24
C LEU A 141 -6.37 10.00 -5.07
N VAL A 142 -6.83 10.69 -6.11
CA VAL A 142 -7.07 12.13 -6.11
C VAL A 142 -8.55 12.40 -6.31
N ALA A 143 -9.14 13.20 -5.43
CA ALA A 143 -10.48 13.74 -5.58
C ALA A 143 -10.40 15.24 -5.93
N GLU A 144 -10.94 15.59 -7.08
CA GLU A 144 -10.91 16.94 -7.66
C GLU A 144 -12.34 17.44 -7.87
N MET A 145 -12.63 18.64 -7.38
CA MET A 145 -13.91 19.29 -7.50
C MET A 145 -13.82 20.42 -8.51
N LYS A 146 -14.69 20.40 -9.53
CA LYS A 146 -14.89 21.49 -10.48
C LYS A 146 -16.24 22.17 -10.20
N SER A 147 -16.19 23.42 -9.75
CA SER A 147 -17.36 24.26 -9.51
C SER A 147 -17.25 25.56 -10.32
N GLY A 148 -18.16 25.73 -11.29
CA GLY A 148 -18.06 26.81 -12.28
C GLY A 148 -16.74 26.75 -13.06
N ARG A 149 -15.91 27.79 -12.93
CA ARG A 149 -14.57 27.88 -13.56
C ARG A 149 -13.42 27.42 -12.64
N LYS A 150 -13.71 27.07 -11.39
CA LYS A 150 -12.70 26.73 -10.39
C LYS A 150 -12.57 25.21 -10.29
N THR A 151 -11.34 24.72 -10.35
CA THR A 151 -10.98 23.32 -10.09
C THR A 151 -10.09 23.26 -8.85
N THR A 152 -10.41 22.40 -7.89
CA THR A 152 -9.66 22.24 -6.64
C THR A 152 -9.56 20.78 -6.24
N ILE A 153 -8.36 20.35 -5.83
CA ILE A 153 -8.20 19.06 -5.15
C ILE A 153 -8.83 19.18 -3.77
N VAL A 154 -9.84 18.35 -3.50
CA VAL A 154 -10.55 18.32 -2.22
C VAL A 154 -10.02 17.23 -1.30
N ALA A 155 -9.41 16.19 -1.84
CA ALA A 155 -8.69 15.18 -1.06
C ALA A 155 -7.67 14.42 -1.91
N ARG A 156 -6.66 13.88 -1.24
CA ARG A 156 -5.63 13.02 -1.84
C ARG A 156 -5.22 11.93 -0.85
N LEU A 157 -4.99 10.73 -1.37
CA LEU A 157 -4.40 9.61 -0.66
C LEU A 157 -3.26 9.05 -1.50
N ASP A 158 -2.03 9.22 -1.02
CA ASP A 158 -0.83 8.69 -1.66
C ASP A 158 -0.50 7.27 -1.16
N ASN A 159 0.46 6.61 -1.83
CA ASN A 159 0.96 5.27 -1.48
C ASN A 159 -0.14 4.21 -1.43
N LEU A 160 -1.11 4.33 -2.35
CA LEU A 160 -2.19 3.39 -2.52
C LEU A 160 -1.76 2.27 -3.48
N ALA A 161 -2.09 1.04 -3.13
CA ALA A 161 -1.84 -0.13 -3.97
C ALA A 161 -3.03 -1.09 -3.95
N ILE A 162 -3.28 -1.73 -5.08
CA ILE A 162 -4.11 -2.93 -5.16
C ILE A 162 -3.28 -4.04 -5.79
N HIS A 163 -3.11 -5.12 -5.03
CA HIS A 163 -2.14 -6.15 -5.36
C HIS A 163 -2.73 -7.33 -6.13
N ALA A 164 -1.87 -8.09 -6.83
CA ALA A 164 -2.27 -9.25 -7.64
C ALA A 164 -2.99 -10.36 -6.85
N ASP A 165 -2.84 -10.39 -5.53
CA ASP A 165 -3.51 -11.33 -4.62
C ASP A 165 -4.84 -10.82 -4.04
N ALA A 166 -5.21 -9.57 -4.30
CA ALA A 166 -6.52 -8.99 -3.96
C ALA A 166 -7.32 -8.64 -5.22
N SER A 167 -8.59 -9.03 -5.28
CA SER A 167 -9.48 -8.61 -6.38
C SER A 167 -10.07 -7.22 -6.14
N ARG A 168 -10.08 -6.75 -4.89
CA ARG A 168 -10.67 -5.49 -4.46
C ARG A 168 -9.85 -4.84 -3.36
N ARG A 169 -9.87 -3.51 -3.33
CA ARG A 169 -9.37 -2.67 -2.24
C ARG A 169 -10.44 -1.65 -1.86
N LYS A 170 -10.82 -1.61 -0.58
CA LYS A 170 -11.72 -0.60 -0.02
C LYS A 170 -10.91 0.59 0.48
N ILE A 171 -11.38 1.78 0.18
CA ILE A 171 -10.68 3.04 0.45
C ILE A 171 -11.66 4.00 1.09
N SER A 172 -11.20 4.61 2.17
CA SER A 172 -11.85 5.74 2.84
C SER A 172 -11.01 6.98 2.60
N LEU A 173 -11.60 8.01 1.99
CA LEU A 173 -10.94 9.27 1.69
C LEU A 173 -11.66 10.42 2.42
N PRO A 174 -11.15 10.87 3.58
CA PRO A 174 -11.72 12.00 4.30
C PRO A 174 -11.58 13.29 3.49
N LEU A 175 -12.69 13.98 3.24
CA LEU A 175 -12.68 15.25 2.50
C LEU A 175 -12.45 16.48 3.41
N LYS A 176 -12.53 16.28 4.74
CA LYS A 176 -12.29 17.32 5.76
C LYS A 176 -13.17 18.57 5.59
N THR A 177 -14.37 18.40 5.05
CA THR A 177 -15.38 19.45 4.88
C THR A 177 -16.76 18.89 5.15
N GLU A 178 -17.68 19.70 5.67
CA GLU A 178 -19.07 19.30 5.90
C GLU A 178 -19.92 19.32 4.61
N LEU A 179 -19.51 20.13 3.64
CA LEU A 179 -20.26 20.37 2.40
C LEU A 179 -19.29 20.46 1.22
N LEU A 180 -19.75 19.99 0.06
CA LEU A 180 -19.10 20.23 -1.22
C LEU A 180 -19.92 21.28 -1.98
N PRO A 181 -19.27 22.16 -2.76
CA PRO A 181 -19.99 23.05 -3.65
C PRO A 181 -20.70 22.24 -4.76
N ALA A 182 -21.70 22.84 -5.40
CA ALA A 182 -22.29 22.23 -6.59
C ALA A 182 -21.28 22.16 -7.74
N GLY A 183 -21.34 21.08 -8.52
CA GLY A 183 -20.47 20.87 -9.68
C GLY A 183 -20.07 19.42 -9.88
N LEU A 184 -18.89 19.19 -10.45
CA LEU A 184 -18.40 17.85 -10.78
C LEU A 184 -17.28 17.43 -9.81
N LEU A 185 -17.48 16.30 -9.13
CA LEU A 185 -16.45 15.62 -8.36
C LEU A 185 -15.85 14.51 -9.21
N THR A 186 -14.59 14.63 -9.60
CA THR A 186 -13.84 13.60 -10.31
C THR A 186 -12.86 12.93 -9.37
N ILE A 187 -12.92 11.60 -9.28
CA ILE A 187 -11.90 10.79 -8.65
C ILE A 187 -11.02 10.13 -9.69
N ARG A 188 -9.70 10.17 -9.47
CA ARG A 188 -8.68 9.53 -10.32
C ARG A 188 -7.80 8.65 -9.47
N TYR A 189 -7.58 7.42 -9.92
CA TYR A 189 -6.49 6.59 -9.44
C TYR A 189 -5.31 6.76 -10.38
N GLU A 190 -4.35 7.55 -9.94
CA GLU A 190 -3.17 7.97 -10.70
C GLU A 190 -2.01 7.05 -10.35
N GLY A 191 -1.23 6.66 -11.35
CA GLY A 191 -0.04 5.83 -11.19
C GLY A 191 1.09 6.58 -10.49
N GLY A 192 1.85 5.87 -9.68
CA GLY A 192 3.06 6.36 -9.01
C GLY A 192 4.24 5.42 -9.24
N ALA A 193 5.43 5.89 -8.86
CA ALA A 193 6.70 5.21 -9.11
C ALA A 193 6.87 4.83 -10.59
N GLU A 194 6.91 3.55 -10.94
CA GLU A 194 7.08 3.12 -12.33
C GLU A 194 5.90 3.46 -13.25
N TYR A 195 4.77 3.89 -12.69
CA TYR A 195 3.54 4.26 -13.41
C TYR A 195 3.27 5.77 -13.42
N GLU A 196 4.28 6.59 -13.13
CA GLU A 196 4.11 8.04 -13.11
C GLU A 196 3.59 8.57 -14.47
N GLY A 197 2.53 9.38 -14.40
CA GLY A 197 1.84 9.92 -15.59
C GLY A 197 0.70 9.04 -16.13
N GLU A 198 0.53 7.81 -15.62
CA GLU A 198 -0.61 6.96 -15.98
C GLU A 198 -1.85 7.28 -15.13
N ILE A 199 -3.03 7.19 -15.74
CA ILE A 199 -4.31 7.21 -15.03
C ILE A 199 -4.94 5.83 -15.19
N PHE A 200 -4.95 5.04 -14.12
CA PHE A 200 -5.51 3.69 -14.15
C PHE A 200 -7.02 3.69 -14.26
N ALA A 201 -7.68 4.60 -13.55
CA ALA A 201 -9.13 4.74 -13.57
C ALA A 201 -9.56 6.16 -13.22
N ALA A 202 -10.68 6.61 -13.79
CA ALA A 202 -11.33 7.87 -13.43
C ALA A 202 -12.85 7.66 -13.33
N LYS A 203 -13.50 8.39 -12.41
CA LYS A 203 -14.95 8.39 -12.26
C LYS A 203 -15.42 9.78 -11.85
N THR A 204 -16.49 10.26 -12.45
CA THR A 204 -17.03 11.60 -12.20
C THR A 204 -18.45 11.52 -11.69
N PHE A 205 -18.77 12.36 -10.71
CA PHE A 205 -20.09 12.48 -10.08
C PHE A 205 -20.55 13.92 -10.16
N GLU A 206 -21.86 14.12 -10.35
CA GLU A 206 -22.48 15.42 -10.19
C GLU A 206 -22.87 15.62 -8.72
N ILE A 207 -22.43 16.74 -8.15
CA ILE A 207 -22.75 17.17 -6.80
C ILE A 207 -23.78 18.30 -6.93
N ALA A 208 -24.97 18.05 -6.40
CA ALA A 208 -26.03 19.05 -6.33
C ALA A 208 -25.72 20.10 -5.25
N GLU A 209 -26.41 21.24 -5.32
CA GLU A 209 -26.32 22.25 -4.26
C GLU A 209 -26.75 21.65 -2.92
N PRO A 210 -26.02 21.95 -1.83
CA PRO A 210 -26.43 21.53 -0.50
C PRO A 210 -27.76 22.22 -0.16
N LYS A 211 -28.80 21.42 0.09
CA LYS A 211 -30.11 21.88 0.58
C LYS A 211 -30.05 22.19 2.07
#